data_AF-A0A662DAS3-F1
#
_entry.id   AF-A0A662DAS3-F1
#
_cell.length_a   1.000
_cell.length_b   1.000
_cell.length_c   1.000
_cell.angle_alpha   90.00
_cell.angle_beta   90.00
_cell.angle_gamma   90.00
#
_symmetry.space_group_name_H-M   'P 1'
#
loop_
_entity.id
_entity.type
_entity.pdbx_description
1 polymer ?
#
loop_
_entity_poly.entity_id
_entity_poly.type
_entity_poly.pdbx_seq_one_letter_code
_entity_poly.pdbx_strand_id
1 'polypeptide(L)'
;ILNKNIGYIKIIGFTNENTSRDLEDALTFLKKQGIKSLILDLRNNPGGLLSQAVSVADEFLSSGVIVSIKGRDVSKNQVYSAHPGGKAIKIPLVVLINRGSASASEIVAGAIKDHKRGVLVGTRTFGKGTVQNVTPLENGGALWLTTARYYTPSGICIDGRGIEPDLIIKPFTLTTEEKKAIDKLRSSSVLREFLLNNPQWENKDLTPLIKRLNEEENIKVDEEILKRVLREEDNNKENDIFNDNQLVHAIQLINSLQILQGKSQVNND
;
A
#
# COMPACT_ATOMS: atom_id res chain seq x y z
N ILE A 1 8.01 5.04 11.52
CA ILE A 1 8.93 5.66 10.52
C ILE A 1 9.90 4.58 10.12
N LEU A 2 10.16 4.42 8.82
CA LEU A 2 11.03 3.39 8.25
C LEU A 2 12.38 4.00 7.87
N ASN A 3 13.46 3.24 8.04
CA ASN A 3 14.83 3.55 7.59
C ASN A 3 15.20 5.04 7.72
N LYS A 4 15.06 5.55 8.94
CA LYS A 4 15.49 6.88 9.42
C LYS A 4 14.90 8.12 8.76
N ASN A 5 14.06 8.06 7.71
CA ASN A 5 13.38 9.24 7.14
C ASN A 5 12.12 8.96 6.29
N ILE A 6 11.68 7.71 6.18
CA ILE A 6 10.51 7.37 5.35
C ILE A 6 9.27 7.27 6.26
N GLY A 7 8.30 8.15 6.06
CA GLY A 7 6.98 8.00 6.65
C GLY A 7 6.26 6.81 6.03
N TYR A 8 5.53 6.05 6.83
CA TYR A 8 4.66 4.99 6.35
C TYR A 8 3.28 5.18 6.96
N ILE A 9 2.26 5.26 6.11
CA ILE A 9 0.86 5.38 6.52
C ILE A 9 0.09 4.31 5.78
N LYS A 10 -0.66 3.50 6.52
CA LYS A 10 -1.59 2.52 5.96
C LYS A 10 -3.02 2.95 6.22
N ILE A 11 -3.79 3.12 5.16
CA ILE A 11 -5.23 3.37 5.27
C ILE A 11 -5.93 2.06 4.99
N ILE A 12 -6.53 1.47 6.03
CA ILE A 12 -7.22 0.16 5.93
C ILE A 12 -8.64 0.26 5.35
N GLY A 13 -9.25 1.44 5.38
CA GLY A 13 -10.61 1.70 4.92
C GLY A 13 -10.92 3.19 4.94
N PHE A 14 -11.91 3.60 4.16
CA PHE A 14 -12.47 4.97 4.15
C PHE A 14 -13.86 5.00 4.79
N THR A 15 -14.18 4.03 5.65
CA THR A 15 -15.51 3.89 6.28
C THR A 15 -15.71 4.83 7.47
N ASN A 16 -14.63 5.34 8.06
CA ASN A 16 -14.67 6.30 9.15
C ASN A 16 -14.73 7.73 8.60
N GLU A 17 -15.65 8.56 9.11
CA GLU A 17 -15.76 9.97 8.74
C GLU A 17 -14.54 10.81 9.16
N ASN A 18 -13.65 10.28 9.99
CA ASN A 18 -12.42 10.94 10.43
C ASN A 18 -11.16 10.47 9.69
N THR A 19 -11.25 9.59 8.68
CA THR A 19 -10.05 9.05 7.99
C THR A 19 -9.12 10.16 7.46
N SER A 20 -9.67 11.23 6.90
CA SER A 20 -8.89 12.39 6.42
C SER A 20 -8.20 13.15 7.56
N ARG A 21 -8.89 13.34 8.69
CA ARG A 21 -8.32 13.98 9.89
C ARG A 21 -7.22 13.13 10.51
N ASP A 22 -7.44 11.82 10.62
CA ASP A 22 -6.43 10.87 11.13
C ASP A 22 -5.17 10.89 10.26
N LEU A 23 -5.35 10.97 8.93
CA LEU A 23 -4.24 11.16 7.99
C LEU A 23 -3.54 12.50 8.23
N GLU A 24 -4.29 13.59 8.37
CA GLU A 24 -3.77 14.93 8.61
C GLU A 24 -2.90 14.99 9.89
N ASP A 25 -3.37 14.36 10.96
CA ASP A 25 -2.66 14.25 12.24
C ASP A 25 -1.39 13.40 12.09
N ALA A 26 -1.47 12.26 11.39
CA ALA A 26 -0.33 11.42 11.09
C ALA A 26 0.73 12.15 10.24
N LEU A 27 0.32 12.90 9.21
CA LEU A 27 1.20 13.71 8.38
C LEU A 27 1.88 14.81 9.20
N THR A 28 1.13 15.45 10.10
CA THR A 28 1.67 16.47 11.02
C THR A 28 2.73 15.89 11.94
N PHE A 29 2.43 14.74 12.54
CA PHE A 29 3.39 14.01 13.37
C PHE A 29 4.65 13.65 12.59
N LEU A 30 4.51 13.01 11.43
CA LEU A 30 5.65 12.58 10.62
C LEU A 30 6.51 13.75 10.15
N LYS A 31 5.89 14.88 9.75
CA LYS A 31 6.63 16.11 9.42
C LYS A 31 7.47 16.62 10.58
N LYS A 32 6.93 16.62 11.80
CA LYS A 32 7.69 17.01 13.01
C LYS A 32 8.87 16.07 13.27
N GLN A 33 8.75 14.81 12.88
CA GLN A 33 9.84 13.83 12.92
C GLN A 33 10.84 13.96 11.76
N GLY A 34 10.67 14.94 10.86
CA GLY A 34 11.63 15.23 9.81
C GLY A 34 11.64 14.25 8.64
N ILE A 35 10.54 13.54 8.37
CA ILE A 35 10.48 12.63 7.22
C ILE A 35 10.81 13.35 5.91
N LYS A 36 11.50 12.64 5.01
CA LYS A 36 11.88 13.15 3.67
C LYS A 36 11.04 12.57 2.56
N SER A 37 10.23 11.56 2.84
CA SER A 37 9.41 10.84 1.87
C SER A 37 8.32 10.06 2.57
N LEU A 38 7.30 9.65 1.83
CA LEU A 38 6.13 8.95 2.34
C LEU A 38 5.79 7.73 1.48
N ILE A 39 5.46 6.63 2.14
CA ILE A 39 4.75 5.49 1.56
C ILE A 39 3.32 5.51 2.08
N LEU A 40 2.36 5.58 1.15
CA LEU A 40 0.93 5.44 1.43
C LEU A 40 0.49 4.03 1.02
N ASP A 41 0.13 3.18 1.99
CA ASP A 41 -0.35 1.83 1.74
C ASP A 41 -1.88 1.78 1.67
N LEU A 42 -2.40 1.51 0.48
CA LEU A 42 -3.82 1.29 0.19
C LEU A 42 -4.14 -0.18 -0.13
N ARG A 43 -3.19 -1.10 0.07
CA ARG A 43 -3.40 -2.53 -0.18
C ARG A 43 -4.48 -3.08 0.75
N ASN A 44 -5.35 -3.91 0.18
CA ASN A 44 -6.49 -4.52 0.87
C ASN A 44 -7.48 -3.51 1.47
N ASN A 45 -7.51 -2.27 0.96
CA ASN A 45 -8.48 -1.27 1.35
C ASN A 45 -9.70 -1.30 0.39
N PRO A 46 -10.88 -1.77 0.84
CA PRO A 46 -12.06 -1.95 0.00
C PRO A 46 -12.75 -0.63 -0.40
N GLY A 47 -12.21 0.50 0.06
CA GLY A 47 -12.75 1.83 -0.15
C GLY A 47 -13.59 2.29 1.04
N GLY A 48 -14.68 3.02 0.76
CA GLY A 48 -15.54 3.61 1.77
C GLY A 48 -16.16 4.91 1.25
N LEU A 49 -16.25 5.91 2.11
CA LEU A 49 -16.87 7.19 1.83
C LEU A 49 -16.09 7.97 0.77
N LEU A 50 -16.80 8.43 -0.27
CA LEU A 50 -16.24 9.28 -1.33
C LEU A 50 -15.63 10.56 -0.76
N SER A 51 -16.31 11.21 0.19
CA SER A 51 -15.84 12.43 0.83
C SER A 51 -14.45 12.26 1.44
N GLN A 52 -14.23 11.15 2.14
CA GLN A 52 -12.93 10.83 2.74
C GLN A 52 -11.86 10.57 1.67
N ALA A 53 -12.21 9.89 0.58
CA ALA A 53 -11.29 9.67 -0.54
C ALA A 53 -10.83 11.00 -1.16
N VAL A 54 -11.78 11.92 -1.38
CA VAL A 54 -11.50 13.25 -1.93
C VAL A 54 -10.61 14.04 -0.99
N SER A 55 -10.96 14.16 0.29
CA SER A 55 -10.15 14.89 1.27
C SER A 55 -8.75 14.28 1.45
N VAL A 56 -8.63 12.95 1.44
CA VAL A 56 -7.33 12.27 1.49
C VAL A 56 -6.48 12.58 0.24
N ALA A 57 -7.08 12.58 -0.95
CA ALA A 57 -6.35 12.95 -2.16
C ALA A 57 -5.91 14.43 -2.14
N ASP A 58 -6.73 15.30 -1.55
CA ASP A 58 -6.47 16.73 -1.41
C ASP A 58 -5.21 17.02 -0.57
N GLU A 59 -4.87 16.17 0.40
CA GLU A 59 -3.62 16.28 1.17
C GLU A 59 -2.36 16.17 0.30
N PHE A 60 -2.45 15.54 -0.87
CA PHE A 60 -1.32 15.28 -1.76
C PHE A 60 -1.29 16.18 -3.00
N LEU A 61 -2.40 16.84 -3.35
CA LEU A 61 -2.58 17.60 -4.57
C LEU A 61 -2.84 19.08 -4.25
N SER A 62 -2.28 20.00 -5.03
CA SER A 62 -2.50 21.44 -4.82
C SER A 62 -3.68 22.01 -5.61
N SER A 63 -4.11 21.31 -6.66
CA SER A 63 -5.10 21.79 -7.63
C SER A 63 -5.49 20.69 -8.62
N GLY A 64 -6.61 20.90 -9.32
CA GLY A 64 -7.05 20.07 -10.43
C GLY A 64 -8.02 18.95 -10.00
N VAL A 65 -8.60 18.25 -10.97
CA VAL A 65 -9.65 17.25 -10.71
C VAL A 65 -9.07 16.07 -9.93
N ILE A 66 -9.78 15.61 -8.90
CA ILE A 66 -9.49 14.37 -8.17
C ILE A 66 -10.30 13.22 -8.79
N VAL A 67 -11.61 13.42 -8.95
CA VAL A 67 -12.52 12.43 -9.52
C VAL A 67 -13.73 13.11 -10.13
N SER A 68 -14.26 12.52 -11.19
CA SER A 68 -15.55 12.90 -11.76
C SER A 68 -16.56 11.75 -11.64
N ILE A 69 -17.80 12.09 -11.35
CA ILE A 69 -18.94 11.17 -11.34
C ILE A 69 -19.78 11.47 -12.58
N LYS A 70 -20.00 10.44 -13.41
CA LYS A 70 -20.86 10.55 -14.59
C LYS A 70 -21.93 9.47 -14.60
N GLY A 71 -23.19 9.89 -14.65
CA GLY A 71 -24.36 9.02 -14.68
C GLY A 71 -25.15 9.16 -15.99
N ARG A 72 -26.31 8.50 -16.04
CA ARG A 72 -27.26 8.66 -17.16
C ARG A 72 -27.83 10.08 -17.24
N ASP A 73 -28.09 10.67 -16.08
CA ASP A 73 -28.58 12.04 -15.95
C ASP A 73 -27.40 13.00 -15.83
N VAL A 74 -27.14 13.74 -16.90
CA VAL A 74 -26.01 14.67 -17.00
C VAL A 74 -26.09 15.79 -15.97
N SER A 75 -27.31 16.18 -15.55
CA SER A 75 -27.51 17.22 -14.53
C SER A 75 -27.00 16.82 -13.15
N LYS A 76 -26.80 15.50 -12.93
CA LYS A 76 -26.28 14.93 -11.69
C LYS A 76 -24.80 14.59 -11.74
N ASN A 77 -24.12 14.93 -12.84
CA ASN A 77 -22.67 14.75 -12.90
C ASN A 77 -21.99 15.67 -11.89
N GLN A 78 -20.95 15.17 -11.25
CA GLN A 78 -20.18 15.91 -10.25
C GLN A 78 -18.69 15.84 -10.58
N VAL A 79 -17.97 16.89 -10.26
CA VAL A 79 -16.51 16.95 -10.38
C VAL A 79 -15.96 17.42 -9.04
N TYR A 80 -15.08 16.62 -8.46
CA TYR A 80 -14.37 16.95 -7.22
C TYR A 80 -12.95 17.34 -7.60
N SER A 81 -12.50 18.49 -7.09
CA SER A 81 -11.18 19.04 -7.38
C SER A 81 -10.40 19.28 -6.09
N ALA A 82 -9.08 19.21 -6.21
CA ALA A 82 -8.15 19.54 -5.14
C ALA A 82 -8.04 21.05 -4.93
N HIS A 83 -7.71 21.43 -3.70
CA HIS A 83 -7.51 22.77 -3.22
C HIS A 83 -6.07 22.94 -2.66
N PRO A 84 -5.53 24.16 -2.68
CA PRO A 84 -4.26 24.43 -2.01
C PRO A 84 -4.35 24.19 -0.50
N GLY A 85 -3.25 23.77 0.12
CA GLY A 85 -3.12 23.67 1.59
C GLY A 85 -2.80 22.28 2.13
N GLY A 86 -2.90 21.24 1.29
CA GLY A 86 -2.54 19.87 1.66
C GLY A 86 -1.13 19.73 2.27
N LYS A 87 -1.02 18.95 3.34
CA LYS A 87 0.22 18.82 4.10
C LYS A 87 1.26 18.04 3.31
N ALA A 88 0.88 17.09 2.49
CA ALA A 88 1.82 16.22 1.81
C ALA A 88 2.14 16.64 0.37
N ILE A 89 1.72 17.82 -0.11
CA ILE A 89 1.87 18.25 -1.52
C ILE A 89 3.31 18.16 -2.07
N LYS A 90 4.34 18.39 -1.25
CA LYS A 90 5.75 18.40 -1.70
C LYS A 90 6.57 17.18 -1.28
N ILE A 91 6.00 16.26 -0.51
CA ILE A 91 6.75 15.11 0.04
C ILE A 91 6.85 14.01 -1.03
N PRO A 92 8.04 13.54 -1.44
CA PRO A 92 8.17 12.38 -2.34
C PRO A 92 7.29 11.22 -1.91
N LEU A 93 6.48 10.68 -2.83
CA LEU A 93 5.38 9.78 -2.52
C LEU A 93 5.43 8.50 -3.36
N VAL A 94 5.34 7.36 -2.69
CA VAL A 94 5.01 6.07 -3.30
C VAL A 94 3.69 5.56 -2.72
N VAL A 95 2.82 5.01 -3.57
CA VAL A 95 1.53 4.45 -3.17
C VAL A 95 1.54 2.95 -3.43
N LEU A 96 1.32 2.15 -2.39
CA LEU A 96 1.18 0.71 -2.53
C LEU A 96 -0.29 0.35 -2.81
N ILE A 97 -0.50 -0.41 -3.89
CA ILE A 97 -1.84 -0.87 -4.31
C ILE A 97 -1.85 -2.36 -4.64
N ASN A 98 -3.01 -2.99 -4.48
CA ASN A 98 -3.22 -4.36 -4.93
C ASN A 98 -4.66 -4.64 -5.34
N ARG A 99 -4.95 -5.89 -5.71
CA ARG A 99 -6.31 -6.33 -6.06
C ARG A 99 -7.37 -6.10 -4.98
N GLY A 100 -6.99 -5.93 -3.72
CA GLY A 100 -7.91 -5.59 -2.63
C GLY A 100 -8.15 -4.09 -2.47
N SER A 101 -7.39 -3.24 -3.16
CA SER A 101 -7.64 -1.80 -3.26
C SER A 101 -8.84 -1.56 -4.17
N ALA A 102 -9.93 -0.99 -3.65
CA ALA A 102 -11.17 -0.79 -4.40
C ALA A 102 -11.85 0.56 -4.12
N SER A 103 -12.71 1.02 -5.04
CA SER A 103 -13.59 2.19 -4.88
C SER A 103 -12.82 3.45 -4.45
N ALA A 104 -13.06 4.00 -3.26
CA ALA A 104 -12.35 5.17 -2.71
C ALA A 104 -10.82 5.05 -2.81
N SER A 105 -10.24 3.87 -2.59
CA SER A 105 -8.80 3.64 -2.76
C SER A 105 -8.34 3.87 -4.21
N GLU A 106 -9.18 3.51 -5.17
CA GLU A 106 -8.91 3.68 -6.61
C GLU A 106 -9.04 5.13 -7.04
N ILE A 107 -9.92 5.90 -6.38
CA ILE A 107 -10.02 7.35 -6.55
C ILE A 107 -8.71 8.03 -6.13
N VAL A 108 -8.22 7.72 -4.92
CA VAL A 108 -6.95 8.29 -4.42
C VAL A 108 -5.77 7.88 -5.31
N ALA A 109 -5.66 6.58 -5.63
CA ALA A 109 -4.60 6.07 -6.48
C ALA A 109 -4.65 6.68 -7.90
N GLY A 110 -5.82 6.76 -8.51
CA GLY A 110 -6.03 7.33 -9.84
C GLY A 110 -5.71 8.83 -9.88
N ALA A 111 -6.12 9.59 -8.86
CA ALA A 111 -5.79 11.00 -8.75
C ALA A 111 -4.27 11.23 -8.62
N ILE A 112 -3.60 10.49 -7.74
CA ILE A 112 -2.15 10.60 -7.55
C ILE A 112 -1.40 10.24 -8.83
N LYS A 113 -1.81 9.17 -9.52
CA LYS A 113 -1.20 8.70 -10.77
C LYS A 113 -1.36 9.72 -11.90
N ASP A 114 -2.58 10.18 -12.15
CA ASP A 114 -2.87 11.06 -13.29
C ASP A 114 -2.26 12.46 -13.13
N HIS A 115 -2.11 12.94 -11.89
CA HIS A 115 -1.38 14.16 -11.58
C HIS A 115 0.15 13.98 -11.55
N LYS A 116 0.65 12.77 -11.82
CA LYS A 116 2.08 12.41 -11.69
C LYS A 116 2.64 12.77 -10.32
N ARG A 117 1.79 12.71 -9.29
CA ARG A 117 2.12 13.17 -7.95
C ARG A 117 2.97 12.15 -7.21
N GLY A 118 2.74 10.87 -7.41
CA GLY A 118 3.51 9.79 -6.79
C GLY A 118 3.59 8.60 -7.72
N VAL A 119 4.42 7.62 -7.35
CA VAL A 119 4.57 6.38 -8.11
C VAL A 119 3.74 5.29 -7.45
N LEU A 120 2.88 4.63 -8.23
CA LEU A 120 2.10 3.49 -7.76
C LEU A 120 2.91 2.20 -7.94
N VAL A 121 3.02 1.42 -6.87
CA VAL A 121 3.76 0.16 -6.83
C VAL A 121 2.81 -0.96 -6.40
N GLY A 122 2.88 -2.10 -7.08
CA GLY A 122 2.18 -3.32 -6.65
C GLY A 122 1.45 -4.01 -7.80
N THR A 123 0.14 -4.20 -7.66
CA THR A 123 -0.67 -4.87 -8.69
C THR A 123 -1.94 -4.08 -9.00
N ARG A 124 -2.54 -4.32 -10.17
CA ARG A 124 -3.81 -3.72 -10.59
C ARG A 124 -4.86 -3.80 -9.47
N THR A 125 -5.55 -2.68 -9.26
CA THR A 125 -6.66 -2.57 -8.29
C THR A 125 -7.89 -3.38 -8.71
N PHE A 126 -8.91 -3.41 -7.87
CA PHE A 126 -10.10 -4.23 -8.07
C PHE A 126 -10.93 -3.85 -9.32
N GLY A 127 -11.11 -2.55 -9.58
CA GLY A 127 -11.98 -2.03 -10.64
C GLY A 127 -13.41 -1.74 -10.20
N LYS A 128 -13.64 -1.36 -8.94
CA LYS A 128 -14.97 -1.00 -8.42
C LYS A 128 -15.20 0.50 -8.62
N GLY A 129 -15.61 0.87 -9.81
CA GLY A 129 -15.82 2.28 -10.19
C GLY A 129 -17.27 2.75 -10.19
N THR A 130 -18.16 2.15 -9.39
CA THR A 130 -19.60 2.46 -9.40
C THR A 130 -20.04 3.28 -8.19
N VAL A 131 -20.96 4.21 -8.41
CA VAL A 131 -21.69 4.94 -7.37
C VAL A 131 -22.98 4.19 -7.09
N GLN A 132 -23.22 3.85 -5.82
CA GLN A 132 -24.43 3.19 -5.38
C GLN A 132 -25.23 4.14 -4.50
N ASN A 133 -26.52 4.32 -4.85
CA ASN A 133 -27.47 5.06 -4.04
C ASN A 133 -28.36 4.07 -3.29
N VAL A 134 -28.64 4.36 -2.02
CA VAL A 134 -29.58 3.60 -1.20
C VAL A 134 -30.91 4.35 -1.25
N THR A 135 -31.91 3.76 -1.90
CA THR A 135 -33.27 4.30 -1.95
C THR A 135 -34.13 3.55 -0.92
N PRO A 136 -34.62 4.22 0.13
CA PRO A 136 -35.53 3.58 1.08
C PRO A 136 -36.85 3.20 0.39
N LEU A 137 -37.45 2.09 0.81
CA LEU A 137 -38.73 1.58 0.35
C LEU A 137 -39.79 1.78 1.44
N GLU A 138 -41.05 1.94 1.04
CA GLU A 138 -42.17 2.19 1.97
C GLU A 138 -42.37 1.06 3.00
N ASN A 139 -41.97 -0.17 2.67
CA ASN A 139 -42.05 -1.33 3.55
C ASN A 139 -40.89 -1.42 4.57
N GLY A 140 -40.05 -0.39 4.69
CA GLY A 140 -38.88 -0.38 5.57
C GLY A 140 -37.63 -1.07 4.99
N GLY A 141 -37.71 -1.59 3.77
CA GLY A 141 -36.55 -2.10 3.03
C GLY A 141 -35.74 -0.97 2.36
N ALA A 142 -34.66 -1.34 1.67
CA ALA A 142 -33.88 -0.40 0.87
C ALA A 142 -33.35 -1.05 -0.41
N LEU A 143 -33.34 -0.28 -1.50
CA LEU A 143 -32.78 -0.68 -2.78
C LEU A 143 -31.39 -0.06 -2.96
N TRP A 144 -30.39 -0.90 -3.22
CA TRP A 144 -29.05 -0.46 -3.60
C TRP A 144 -28.96 -0.42 -5.12
N LEU A 145 -28.92 0.79 -5.68
CA LEU A 145 -28.93 0.98 -7.14
C LEU A 145 -27.65 1.65 -7.60
N THR A 146 -26.99 1.04 -8.58
CA THR A 146 -25.87 1.68 -9.28
C THR A 146 -26.40 2.76 -10.22
N THR A 147 -26.01 4.01 -9.99
CA THR A 147 -26.56 5.17 -10.73
C THR A 147 -25.53 5.89 -11.58
N ALA A 148 -24.25 5.78 -11.25
CA ALA A 148 -23.17 6.47 -11.94
C ALA A 148 -21.84 5.72 -11.85
N ARG A 149 -20.84 6.22 -12.58
CA ARG A 149 -19.47 5.70 -12.57
C ARG A 149 -18.45 6.78 -12.19
N TYR A 150 -17.36 6.36 -11.57
CA TYR A 150 -16.18 7.18 -11.28
C TYR A 150 -15.20 7.19 -12.45
N TYR A 151 -14.66 8.38 -12.71
CA TYR A 151 -13.64 8.62 -13.72
C TYR A 151 -12.45 9.32 -13.10
N THR A 152 -11.25 8.86 -13.45
CA THR A 152 -9.98 9.49 -13.04
C THR A 152 -9.82 10.87 -13.70
N PRO A 153 -8.84 11.68 -13.28
CA PRO A 153 -8.61 13.01 -13.88
C PRO A 153 -8.33 12.98 -15.38
N SER A 154 -7.67 11.93 -15.89
CA SER A 154 -7.45 11.71 -17.32
C SER A 154 -8.70 11.22 -18.08
N GLY A 155 -9.83 11.06 -17.39
CA GLY A 155 -11.11 10.65 -17.98
C GLY A 155 -11.27 9.14 -18.12
N ILE A 156 -10.42 8.33 -17.48
CA ILE A 156 -10.51 6.87 -17.52
C ILE A 156 -11.61 6.40 -16.57
N CYS A 157 -12.54 5.58 -17.08
CA CYS A 157 -13.53 4.89 -16.26
C CYS A 157 -12.85 3.81 -15.39
N ILE A 158 -13.07 3.87 -14.07
CA ILE A 158 -12.48 2.91 -13.12
C ILE A 158 -13.22 1.56 -13.17
N ASP A 159 -14.53 1.58 -13.44
CA ASP A 159 -15.40 0.39 -13.40
C ASP A 159 -14.93 -0.69 -14.38
N GLY A 160 -14.70 -1.90 -13.87
CA GLY A 160 -14.19 -3.06 -14.62
C GLY A 160 -12.71 -3.00 -15.02
N ARG A 161 -12.11 -1.81 -15.01
CA ARG A 161 -10.71 -1.59 -15.41
C ARG A 161 -9.75 -1.56 -14.24
N GLY A 162 -10.09 -0.81 -13.19
CA GLY A 162 -9.18 -0.47 -12.10
C GLY A 162 -8.08 0.50 -12.51
N ILE A 163 -7.10 0.64 -11.62
CA ILE A 163 -5.91 1.47 -11.74
C ILE A 163 -4.71 0.53 -11.85
N GLU A 164 -3.94 0.68 -12.92
CA GLU A 164 -2.67 -0.03 -13.09
C GLU A 164 -1.57 0.66 -12.27
N PRO A 165 -0.67 -0.09 -11.62
CA PRO A 165 0.51 0.51 -11.00
C PRO A 165 1.47 1.03 -12.07
N ASP A 166 2.38 1.91 -11.68
CA ASP A 166 3.50 2.34 -12.53
C ASP A 166 4.62 1.28 -12.51
N LEU A 167 4.81 0.61 -11.36
CA LEU A 167 5.73 -0.51 -11.20
C LEU A 167 4.97 -1.74 -10.70
N ILE A 168 4.90 -2.77 -11.56
CA ILE A 168 4.24 -4.03 -11.23
C ILE A 168 5.18 -4.88 -10.36
N ILE A 169 4.83 -5.04 -9.08
CA ILE A 169 5.46 -5.97 -8.16
C ILE A 169 4.37 -6.89 -7.61
N LYS A 170 4.40 -8.16 -7.96
CA LYS A 170 3.45 -9.15 -7.44
C LYS A 170 3.75 -9.44 -5.97
N PRO A 171 2.74 -9.66 -5.11
CA PRO A 171 3.00 -10.13 -3.76
C PRO A 171 3.72 -11.47 -3.80
N PHE A 172 4.55 -11.72 -2.80
CA PHE A 172 5.13 -13.04 -2.62
C PHE A 172 4.02 -14.09 -2.45
N THR A 173 4.08 -15.17 -3.22
CA THR A 173 3.09 -16.25 -3.18
C THR A 173 3.77 -17.56 -2.88
N LEU A 174 3.26 -18.26 -1.87
CA LEU A 174 3.74 -19.58 -1.47
C LEU A 174 3.02 -20.68 -2.25
N THR A 175 3.79 -21.64 -2.76
CA THR A 175 3.32 -22.94 -3.23
C THR A 175 2.75 -23.77 -2.08
N THR A 176 2.04 -24.85 -2.41
CA THR A 176 1.48 -25.75 -1.40
C THR A 176 2.59 -26.43 -0.58
N GLU A 177 3.70 -26.76 -1.23
CA GLU A 177 4.88 -27.38 -0.64
C GLU A 177 5.58 -26.42 0.33
N GLU A 178 5.76 -25.15 -0.06
CA GLU A 178 6.37 -24.14 0.81
C GLU A 178 5.50 -23.82 2.02
N LYS A 179 4.17 -23.77 1.88
CA LYS A 179 3.26 -23.61 3.03
C LYS A 179 3.45 -24.74 4.04
N LYS A 180 3.48 -26.00 3.58
CA LYS A 180 3.75 -27.15 4.43
C LYS A 180 5.12 -27.08 5.10
N ALA A 181 6.14 -26.61 4.39
CA ALA A 181 7.48 -26.42 4.95
C ALA A 181 7.46 -25.35 6.05
N ILE A 182 6.79 -24.22 5.85
CA ILE A 182 6.63 -23.16 6.85
C ILE A 182 5.91 -23.66 8.10
N ASP A 183 4.81 -24.41 7.95
CA ASP A 183 4.07 -24.96 9.09
C ASP A 183 4.96 -25.89 9.93
N LYS A 184 5.78 -26.72 9.29
CA LYS A 184 6.78 -27.55 9.99
C LYS A 184 7.86 -26.70 10.66
N LEU A 185 8.41 -25.70 9.96
CA LEU A 185 9.46 -24.82 10.50
C LEU A 185 9.01 -24.08 11.77
N ARG A 186 7.76 -23.61 11.83
CA ARG A 186 7.21 -22.95 13.03
C ARG A 186 7.14 -23.88 14.24
N SER A 187 7.05 -25.19 14.01
CA SER A 187 7.07 -26.20 15.07
C SER A 187 8.47 -26.74 15.39
N SER A 188 9.48 -26.40 14.58
CA SER A 188 10.85 -26.93 14.63
C SER A 188 11.56 -26.62 15.95
N SER A 189 12.18 -27.63 16.56
CA SER A 189 13.10 -27.45 17.68
C SER A 189 14.47 -26.95 17.21
N VAL A 190 14.93 -27.42 16.05
CA VAL A 190 16.22 -27.01 15.45
C VAL A 190 16.22 -25.51 15.14
N LEU A 191 15.14 -24.98 14.56
CA LEU A 191 15.04 -23.55 14.24
C LEU A 191 15.03 -22.68 15.51
N ARG A 192 14.32 -23.11 16.56
CA ARG A 192 14.29 -22.38 17.84
C ARG A 192 15.66 -22.37 18.51
N GLU A 193 16.33 -23.53 18.58
CA GLU A 193 17.69 -23.64 19.11
C GLU A 193 18.67 -22.75 18.32
N PHE A 194 18.56 -22.73 16.99
CA PHE A 194 19.36 -21.88 16.14
C PHE A 194 19.15 -20.40 16.48
N LEU A 195 17.91 -19.91 16.57
CA LEU A 195 17.64 -18.50 16.88
C LEU A 195 18.15 -18.09 18.26
N LEU A 196 18.05 -18.97 19.27
CA LEU A 196 18.60 -18.72 20.62
C LEU A 196 20.12 -18.53 20.59
N ASN A 197 20.82 -19.35 19.80
CA ASN A 197 22.28 -19.29 19.67
C ASN A 197 22.77 -18.23 18.67
N ASN A 198 21.87 -17.69 17.83
CA ASN A 198 22.21 -16.80 16.72
C ASN A 198 21.23 -15.62 16.64
N PRO A 199 21.23 -14.69 17.62
CA PRO A 199 20.32 -13.54 17.63
C PRO A 199 20.60 -12.49 16.53
N GLN A 200 21.70 -12.64 15.79
CA GLN A 200 22.09 -11.82 14.63
C GLN A 200 22.37 -12.75 13.44
N TRP A 201 21.35 -13.51 13.06
CA TRP A 201 21.44 -14.57 12.06
C TRP A 201 21.54 -14.03 10.62
N GLU A 202 21.18 -12.78 10.38
CA GLU A 202 20.99 -12.17 9.06
C GLU A 202 22.27 -12.18 8.20
N ASN A 203 23.44 -12.19 8.85
CA ASN A 203 24.75 -12.23 8.20
C ASN A 203 25.39 -13.62 8.20
N LYS A 204 24.68 -14.66 8.67
CA LYS A 204 25.22 -16.02 8.75
C LYS A 204 24.90 -16.82 7.49
N ASP A 205 25.81 -17.73 7.16
CA ASP A 205 25.54 -18.79 6.18
C ASP A 205 24.49 -19.75 6.75
N LEU A 206 23.36 -19.86 6.06
CA LEU A 206 22.23 -20.71 6.47
C LEU A 206 22.33 -22.13 5.90
N THR A 207 23.31 -22.42 5.03
CA THR A 207 23.52 -23.76 4.46
C THR A 207 23.61 -24.87 5.52
N PRO A 208 24.34 -24.69 6.64
CA PRO A 208 24.38 -25.69 7.71
C PRO A 208 23.02 -25.92 8.39
N LEU A 209 22.24 -24.84 8.58
CA LEU A 209 20.91 -24.93 9.18
C LEU A 209 19.93 -25.66 8.26
N ILE A 210 19.94 -25.36 6.96
CA ILE A 210 19.11 -26.04 5.95
C ILE A 210 19.43 -27.54 5.94
N LYS A 211 20.71 -27.91 5.96
CA LYS A 211 21.13 -29.31 6.03
C LYS A 211 20.60 -30.00 7.29
N ARG A 212 20.77 -29.37 8.45
CA ARG A 212 20.33 -29.89 9.75
C ARG A 212 18.80 -30.08 9.82
N LEU A 213 18.04 -29.12 9.32
CA LEU A 213 16.56 -29.19 9.24
C LEU A 213 16.09 -30.36 8.35
N ASN A 214 16.79 -30.63 7.26
CA ASN A 214 16.47 -31.76 6.39
C ASN A 214 16.86 -33.12 7.02
N GLU A 215 18.00 -33.19 7.70
CA GLU A 215 18.50 -34.44 8.32
C GLU A 215 17.77 -34.82 9.61
N GLU A 216 17.49 -33.85 10.50
CA GLU A 216 16.92 -34.11 11.83
C GLU A 216 15.38 -34.10 11.83
N GLU A 217 14.75 -33.21 11.04
CA GLU A 217 13.30 -32.99 11.08
C GLU A 217 12.60 -33.25 9.73
N ASN A 218 13.34 -33.70 8.70
CA ASN A 218 12.82 -33.95 7.34
C ASN A 218 12.07 -32.72 6.77
N ILE A 219 12.64 -31.53 7.00
CA ILE A 219 12.13 -30.26 6.47
C ILE A 219 13.03 -29.84 5.31
N LYS A 220 12.50 -30.00 4.08
CA LYS A 220 13.12 -29.44 2.87
C LYS A 220 12.59 -28.04 2.66
N VAL A 221 13.50 -27.06 2.62
CA VAL A 221 13.12 -25.65 2.48
C VAL A 221 14.18 -24.89 1.70
N ASP A 222 13.72 -23.94 0.88
CA ASP A 222 14.58 -22.98 0.20
C ASP A 222 15.07 -21.90 1.18
N GLU A 223 16.24 -21.32 0.89
CA GLU A 223 16.84 -20.30 1.75
C GLU A 223 15.92 -19.09 1.96
N GLU A 224 15.20 -18.63 0.93
CA GLU A 224 14.33 -17.44 1.07
C GLU A 224 13.11 -17.73 1.96
N ILE A 225 12.57 -18.94 1.88
CA ILE A 225 11.48 -19.39 2.76
C ILE A 225 11.97 -19.53 4.21
N LEU A 226 13.17 -20.08 4.40
CA LEU A 226 13.79 -20.16 5.72
C LEU A 226 14.03 -18.78 6.31
N LYS A 227 14.62 -17.84 5.55
CA LYS A 227 14.81 -16.45 5.96
C LYS A 227 13.50 -15.79 6.36
N ARG A 228 12.42 -16.05 5.63
CA ARG A 228 11.09 -15.53 5.95
C ARG A 228 10.63 -15.98 7.34
N VAL A 229 10.71 -17.27 7.63
CA VAL A 229 10.32 -17.82 8.94
C VAL A 229 11.26 -17.34 10.05
N LEU A 230 12.57 -17.26 9.79
CA LEU A 230 13.52 -16.72 10.76
C LEU A 230 13.19 -15.28 11.15
N ARG A 231 12.81 -14.42 10.21
CA ARG A 231 12.36 -13.03 10.51
C ARG A 231 11.06 -13.00 11.32
N GLU A 232 10.11 -13.89 11.02
CA GLU A 232 8.82 -13.95 11.74
C GLU A 232 9.01 -14.41 13.20
N GLU A 233 9.89 -15.38 13.43
CA GLU A 233 10.13 -16.04 14.72
C GLU A 233 11.26 -15.39 15.55
N ASP A 234 12.03 -14.47 14.97
CA ASP A 234 13.05 -13.74 15.72
C ASP A 234 12.43 -12.66 16.64
N ASN A 235 13.29 -12.09 17.49
CA ASN A 235 12.92 -11.05 18.43
C ASN A 235 13.00 -9.63 17.81
N ASN A 236 13.40 -9.50 16.55
CA ASN A 236 13.59 -8.23 15.86
C ASN A 236 12.42 -7.94 14.92
N LYS A 237 11.37 -7.31 15.45
CA LYS A 237 10.19 -6.94 14.65
C LYS A 237 10.45 -5.94 13.53
N GLU A 238 11.61 -5.29 13.49
CA GLU A 238 11.99 -4.50 12.31
C GLU A 238 12.24 -5.39 11.08
N ASN A 239 12.59 -6.67 11.28
CA ASN A 239 12.86 -7.61 10.20
C ASN A 239 11.61 -8.05 9.43
N ASP A 240 10.44 -7.98 10.05
CA ASP A 240 9.16 -8.36 9.42
C ASP A 240 8.92 -7.57 8.13
N ILE A 241 9.46 -6.36 8.02
CA ILE A 241 9.33 -5.53 6.81
C ILE A 241 9.93 -6.18 5.57
N PHE A 242 10.99 -6.97 5.73
CA PHE A 242 11.68 -7.62 4.61
C PHE A 242 10.88 -8.78 4.03
N ASN A 243 9.84 -9.25 4.73
CA ASN A 243 8.92 -10.27 4.24
C ASN A 243 7.84 -9.70 3.31
N ASP A 244 7.72 -8.37 3.24
CA ASP A 244 6.87 -7.67 2.30
C ASP A 244 7.68 -7.17 1.11
N ASN A 245 7.76 -7.99 0.07
CA ASN A 245 8.53 -7.68 -1.12
C ASN A 245 8.06 -6.39 -1.81
N GLN A 246 6.77 -6.06 -1.80
CA GLN A 246 6.26 -4.81 -2.40
C GLN A 246 6.74 -3.59 -1.62
N LEU A 247 6.71 -3.65 -0.29
CA LEU A 247 7.18 -2.57 0.57
C LEU A 247 8.70 -2.38 0.46
N VAL A 248 9.47 -3.46 0.39
CA VAL A 248 10.92 -3.40 0.15
C VAL A 248 11.25 -2.68 -1.16
N HIS A 249 10.56 -3.02 -2.26
CA HIS A 249 10.77 -2.35 -3.54
C HIS A 249 10.35 -0.87 -3.50
N ALA A 250 9.27 -0.53 -2.79
CA ALA A 250 8.87 0.86 -2.59
C ALA A 250 9.92 1.68 -1.82
N ILE A 251 10.53 1.10 -0.79
CA ILE A 251 11.64 1.71 -0.04
C ILE A 251 12.84 1.94 -0.96
N GLN A 252 13.23 0.94 -1.75
CA GLN A 252 14.34 1.05 -2.71
C GLN A 252 14.09 2.13 -3.76
N LEU A 253 12.86 2.22 -4.28
CA LEU A 253 12.46 3.25 -5.22
C LEU A 253 12.58 4.66 -4.61
N ILE A 254 12.06 4.87 -3.40
CA ILE A 254 12.17 6.15 -2.69
C ILE A 254 13.63 6.54 -2.48
N ASN A 255 14.46 5.61 -2.01
CA ASN A 255 15.88 5.87 -1.78
C ASN A 255 16.58 6.26 -3.08
N SER A 256 16.27 5.58 -4.18
CA SER A 256 16.82 5.90 -5.50
C SER A 256 16.41 7.30 -5.98
N LEU A 257 15.15 7.69 -5.77
CA LEU A 257 14.65 9.03 -6.11
C LEU A 257 15.34 10.12 -5.27
N GLN A 258 15.58 9.88 -3.98
CA GLN A 258 16.29 10.82 -3.11
C GLN A 258 17.74 11.04 -3.54
N ILE A 259 18.44 9.98 -3.96
CA ILE A 259 19.81 10.09 -4.50
C ILE A 259 19.84 10.97 -5.75
N LEU A 260 18.89 10.77 -6.67
CA LEU A 260 18.80 11.56 -7.89
C LEU A 260 18.50 13.04 -7.61
N GLN A 261 17.57 13.33 -6.69
CA GLN A 261 17.25 14.71 -6.28
C GLN A 261 18.44 15.39 -5.60
N GLY A 262 19.18 14.68 -4.74
CA GLY A 262 20.38 15.20 -4.10
C GLY A 262 21.49 15.55 -5.10
N LYS A 263 21.70 14.73 -6.14
CA LYS A 263 22.67 15.03 -7.22
C LYS A 263 22.26 16.25 -8.05
N SER A 264 20.97 16.42 -8.33
CA SER A 264 20.47 17.60 -9.06
C SER A 264 20.59 18.90 -8.27
N GLN A 265 20.65 18.86 -6.93
CA GLN A 265 20.93 20.05 -6.11
C GLN A 265 22.41 20.41 -6.11
N VAL A 266 23.31 19.41 -6.02
CA VAL A 266 24.78 19.63 -6.04
C VAL A 266 25.29 20.20 -7.38
N ASN A 267 24.59 19.96 -8.48
CA ASN A 267 24.97 20.49 -9.81
C ASN A 267 24.40 21.89 -10.11
N ASN A 268 23.65 22.49 -9.19
CA ASN A 268 23.05 23.83 -9.35
C ASN A 268 23.61 24.86 -8.34
N ASP A 269 24.60 24.47 -7.52
CA ASP A 269 25.40 25.33 -6.65
C ASP A 269 26.79 25.54 -7.26
#